data_AF-A0A1I6E7H4-F1
#
_entry.id   AF-A0A1I6E7H4-F1
#
_cell.length_a   1.000
_cell.length_b   1.000
_cell.length_c   1.000
_cell.angle_alpha   90.00
_cell.angle_beta   90.00
_cell.angle_gamma   90.00
#
_symmetry.space_group_name_H-M   'P 1'
#
loop_
_entity.id
_entity.type
_entity.pdbx_description
1 polymer ?
#
loop_
_entity_poly.entity_id
_entity_poly.type
_entity_poly.pdbx_seq_one_letter_code
_entity_poly.pdbx_strand_id
1 'polypeptide(L)'
;MPANQTSQRAVTRLCIQCGLLLLQHGAESALVDELPTRLGLALGMDSVESAISSNAIVLTTIKDGECLTSTRKNSDRGINMHVVTEVQHIIIMAEHKLLDAQDVEKRFSQVKPLRYPRWLVVLMVGLSCACFCQLNKGGWDGAVVTFFASSVAMYVRLTLAQRHLHPQINFCATAFVATTVSGLLLTLPLFAHTATVAMAASVLLLVPGFPLINAVADMFKGHINTGLARWAIASLLTLATCIGVVMAMTLWGLRGWV
;
A
#
# COMPACT_ATOMS: atom_id res chain seq x y z
N MET A 1 29.97 31.85 5.93
CA MET A 1 29.07 31.30 6.98
C MET A 1 27.60 31.20 6.54
N PRO A 2 26.89 32.25 6.04
CA PRO A 2 25.45 32.12 5.70
C PRO A 2 25.14 31.23 4.48
N ALA A 3 26.08 31.11 3.52
CA ALA A 3 25.91 30.27 2.33
C ALA A 3 25.86 28.76 2.66
N ASN A 4 26.62 28.32 3.68
CA ASN A 4 26.68 26.91 4.06
C ASN A 4 25.38 26.47 4.77
N GLN A 5 24.82 27.34 5.63
CA GLN A 5 23.52 27.13 6.27
C GLN A 5 22.34 27.12 5.29
N THR A 6 22.40 27.97 4.26
CA THR A 6 21.35 28.01 3.22
C THR A 6 21.37 26.73 2.39
N SER A 7 22.57 26.23 2.07
CA SER A 7 22.76 24.95 1.38
C SER A 7 22.31 23.76 2.22
N GLN A 8 22.72 23.68 3.49
CA GLN A 8 22.28 22.63 4.41
C GLN A 8 20.75 22.59 4.51
N ARG A 9 20.09 23.74 4.68
CA ARG A 9 18.62 23.82 4.74
C ARG A 9 17.93 23.33 3.47
N ALA A 10 18.51 23.55 2.30
CA ALA A 10 18.00 23.03 1.04
C ALA A 10 18.11 21.49 1.01
N VAL A 11 19.27 20.94 1.37
CA VAL A 11 19.50 19.49 1.43
C VAL A 11 18.60 18.82 2.47
N THR A 12 18.45 19.36 3.68
CA THR A 12 17.52 18.83 4.69
C THR A 12 16.09 18.79 4.16
N ARG A 13 15.67 19.80 3.38
CA ARG A 13 14.33 19.85 2.77
C ARG A 13 14.15 18.74 1.74
N LEU A 14 15.17 18.45 0.94
CA LEU A 14 15.14 17.34 -0.03
C LEU A 14 15.13 15.98 0.66
N CYS A 15 15.96 15.78 1.69
CA CYS A 15 15.99 14.53 2.46
C CYS A 15 14.65 14.25 3.13
N ILE A 16 14.05 15.25 3.80
CA ILE A 16 12.75 15.04 4.44
C ILE A 16 11.62 14.86 3.43
N GLN A 17 11.70 15.51 2.25
CA GLN A 17 10.75 15.29 1.17
C GLN A 17 10.87 13.88 0.60
N CYS A 18 12.09 13.37 0.44
CA CYS A 18 12.36 11.99 0.03
C CYS A 18 11.72 11.00 1.01
N GLY A 19 12.03 11.11 2.31
CA GLY A 19 11.47 10.23 3.33
C GLY A 19 9.94 10.34 3.41
N LEU A 20 9.39 11.55 3.24
CA LEU A 20 7.94 11.76 3.20
C LEU A 20 7.29 11.09 1.98
N LEU A 21 7.87 11.20 0.78
CA LEU A 21 7.35 10.53 -0.43
C LEU A 21 7.32 9.01 -0.27
N LEU A 22 8.40 8.44 0.27
CA LEU A 22 8.49 7.00 0.54
C LEU A 22 7.44 6.56 1.56
N LEU A 23 7.34 7.28 2.68
CA LEU A 23 6.40 6.96 3.76
C LEU A 23 4.93 7.10 3.32
N GLN A 24 4.59 8.12 2.53
CA GLN A 24 3.25 8.35 2.00
C GLN A 24 2.77 7.28 1.01
N HIS A 25 3.71 6.61 0.33
CA HIS A 25 3.42 5.62 -0.72
C HIS A 25 3.65 4.16 -0.29
N GLY A 26 3.76 3.93 1.02
CA GLY A 26 3.79 2.59 1.60
C GLY A 26 5.15 1.90 1.52
N ALA A 27 6.24 2.66 1.38
CA ALA A 27 7.58 2.07 1.46
C ALA A 27 7.83 1.40 2.82
N GLU A 28 8.70 0.41 2.82
CA GLU A 28 9.21 -0.22 4.03
C GLU A 28 9.94 0.81 4.91
N SER A 29 9.84 0.70 6.23
CA SER A 29 10.40 1.70 7.16
C SER A 29 11.93 1.77 7.04
N ALA A 30 12.60 0.64 6.81
CA ALA A 30 14.03 0.60 6.54
C ALA A 30 14.42 1.42 5.28
N LEU A 31 13.61 1.37 4.23
CA LEU A 31 13.87 2.14 3.01
C LEU A 31 13.64 3.65 3.23
N VAL A 32 12.65 3.99 4.04
CA VAL A 32 12.35 5.38 4.45
C VAL A 32 13.49 5.98 5.27
N ASP A 33 14.28 5.17 5.98
CA ASP A 33 15.45 5.59 6.74
C ASP A 33 16.73 5.65 5.88
N GLU A 34 16.98 4.60 5.08
CA GLU A 34 18.21 4.46 4.30
C GLU A 34 18.30 5.49 3.16
N LEU A 35 17.22 5.70 2.41
CA LEU A 35 17.23 6.52 1.19
C LEU A 35 17.47 8.02 1.45
N PRO A 36 16.80 8.68 2.41
CA PRO A 36 17.14 10.06 2.77
C PRO A 36 18.56 10.21 3.29
N THR A 37 19.08 9.20 3.98
CA THR A 37 20.45 9.19 4.50
C THR A 37 21.45 9.16 3.36
N ARG A 38 21.28 8.24 2.42
CA ARG A 38 22.07 8.14 1.18
C ARG A 38 22.01 9.42 0.36
N LEU A 39 20.84 10.02 0.22
CA LEU A 39 20.66 11.29 -0.48
C LEU A 39 21.44 12.44 0.19
N GLY A 40 21.36 12.58 1.52
CA GLY A 40 22.07 13.63 2.22
C GLY A 40 23.59 13.48 2.13
N LEU A 41 24.10 12.26 2.23
CA LEU A 41 25.53 11.96 2.03
C LEU A 41 25.98 12.29 0.59
N ALA A 42 25.19 11.92 -0.42
CA ALA A 42 25.47 12.24 -1.83
C ALA A 42 25.51 13.75 -2.10
N LEU A 43 24.70 14.53 -1.37
CA LEU A 43 24.63 15.99 -1.47
C LEU A 43 25.62 16.72 -0.52
N GLY A 44 26.52 15.98 0.15
CA GLY A 44 27.61 16.55 0.94
C GLY A 44 27.26 16.92 2.39
N MET A 45 26.32 16.21 3.01
CA MET A 45 26.15 16.20 4.48
C MET A 45 27.12 15.19 5.11
N ASP A 46 27.52 15.42 6.36
CA ASP A 46 28.40 14.49 7.09
C ASP A 46 27.62 13.29 7.61
N SER A 47 26.42 13.54 8.13
CA SER A 47 25.49 12.49 8.53
C SER A 47 24.04 12.97 8.44
N VAL A 48 23.14 11.98 8.34
CA VAL A 48 21.70 12.19 8.39
C VAL A 48 21.15 11.17 9.37
N GLU A 49 20.34 11.65 10.30
CA GLU A 49 19.63 10.82 11.27
C GLU A 49 18.14 10.97 11.03
N SER A 50 17.41 9.86 11.07
CA SER A 50 15.96 9.86 10.85
C SER A 50 15.24 9.10 11.96
N ALA A 51 14.07 9.59 12.31
CA ALA A 51 13.15 8.93 13.23
C ALA A 51 11.77 8.87 12.57
N ILE A 52 11.31 7.64 12.35
CA ILE A 52 10.07 7.36 11.62
C ILE A 52 8.96 7.03 12.62
N SER A 53 7.83 7.69 12.46
CA SER A 53 6.57 7.37 13.12
C SER A 53 5.50 7.12 12.06
N SER A 54 4.39 6.47 12.44
CA SER A 54 3.26 6.23 11.52
C SER A 54 2.67 7.54 10.97
N ASN A 55 2.70 8.62 11.77
CA ASN A 55 2.06 9.89 11.48
C ASN A 55 3.02 11.04 11.17
N ALA A 56 4.33 10.83 11.30
CA ALA A 56 5.33 11.88 11.09
C ALA A 56 6.71 11.28 10.78
N ILE A 57 7.52 12.07 10.08
CA ILE A 57 8.95 11.83 9.92
C ILE A 57 9.71 13.00 10.53
N VAL A 58 10.71 12.69 11.34
CA VAL A 58 11.68 13.64 11.88
C VAL A 58 13.02 13.30 11.25
N LEU A 59 13.69 14.31 10.69
CA LEU A 59 14.97 14.13 10.02
C LEU A 59 15.93 15.23 10.46
N THR A 60 17.13 14.84 10.84
CA THR A 60 18.22 15.74 11.24
C THR A 60 19.38 15.55 10.28
N THR A 61 19.87 16.64 9.70
CA THR A 61 21.12 16.64 8.92
C THR A 61 22.21 17.33 9.71
N ILE A 62 23.40 16.73 9.74
CA ILE A 62 24.57 17.24 10.45
C ILE A 62 25.64 17.62 9.42
N LYS A 63 26.17 18.84 9.55
CA LYS A 63 27.27 19.33 8.71
C LYS A 63 28.16 20.27 9.52
N ASP A 64 29.47 20.03 9.52
CA ASP A 64 30.45 20.89 10.20
C ASP A 64 30.13 21.12 11.70
N GLY A 65 29.50 20.13 12.35
CA GLY A 65 29.03 20.24 13.74
C GLY A 65 27.72 21.02 13.95
N GLU A 66 27.12 21.59 12.89
CA GLU A 66 25.79 22.20 12.93
C GLU A 66 24.70 21.17 12.61
N CYS A 67 23.71 21.06 13.50
CA CYS A 67 22.56 20.18 13.33
C CYS A 67 21.32 20.98 12.88
N LEU A 68 20.65 20.51 11.83
CA LEU A 68 19.37 21.04 11.40
C LEU A 68 18.31 19.94 11.37
N THR A 69 17.33 20.05 12.27
CA THR A 69 16.20 19.12 12.37
C THR A 69 14.97 19.69 11.66
N SER A 70 14.26 18.84 10.93
CA SER A 70 12.98 19.15 10.33
C SER A 70 11.97 18.05 10.62
N THR A 71 10.71 18.43 10.80
CA THR A 71 9.61 17.49 11.03
C THR A 71 8.53 17.70 9.98
N ARG A 72 7.98 16.63 9.44
CA ARG A 72 6.82 16.67 8.53
C ARG A 72 5.77 15.67 8.97
N LYS A 73 4.51 16.11 8.92
CA LYS A 73 3.35 15.25 9.14
C LYS A 73 3.17 14.34 7.92
N ASN A 74 2.93 13.06 8.19
CA ASN A 74 2.58 12.09 7.17
C ASN A 74 1.06 12.11 6.90
N SER A 75 0.70 11.94 5.64
CA SER A 75 -0.68 11.74 5.19
C SER A 75 -0.67 10.58 4.22
N ASP A 76 -1.22 9.44 4.62
CA ASP A 76 -1.23 8.22 3.80
C ASP A 76 -1.94 8.48 2.46
N ARG A 77 -1.25 8.18 1.35
CA ARG A 77 -1.75 8.33 -0.03
C ARG A 77 -2.03 6.99 -0.69
N GLY A 78 -1.90 5.89 0.05
CA GLY A 78 -1.99 4.54 -0.46
C GLY A 78 -0.71 4.08 -1.16
N ILE A 79 -0.64 2.76 -1.35
CA ILE A 79 0.54 2.07 -1.86
C ILE A 79 0.76 2.42 -3.34
N ASN A 80 1.95 2.91 -3.68
CA ASN A 80 2.34 3.15 -5.06
C ASN A 80 3.83 2.88 -5.28
N MET A 81 4.16 1.67 -5.75
CA MET A 81 5.56 1.29 -5.95
C MET A 81 6.24 2.05 -7.09
N HIS A 82 5.50 2.60 -8.06
CA HIS A 82 6.12 3.42 -9.09
C HIS A 82 6.77 4.67 -8.49
N VAL A 83 6.12 5.33 -7.53
CA VAL A 83 6.70 6.48 -6.82
C VAL A 83 7.94 6.07 -6.03
N VAL A 84 7.88 4.94 -5.32
CA VAL A 84 9.01 4.43 -4.53
C VAL A 84 10.21 4.15 -5.44
N THR A 85 10.01 3.48 -6.56
CA THR A 85 11.08 3.17 -7.53
C THR A 85 11.63 4.43 -8.20
N GLU A 86 10.79 5.40 -8.58
CA GLU A 86 11.27 6.67 -9.15
C GLU A 86 12.12 7.45 -8.15
N VAL A 87 11.69 7.53 -6.88
CA VAL A 87 12.47 8.18 -5.82
C VAL A 87 13.80 7.47 -5.62
N GLN A 88 13.80 6.13 -5.54
CA GLN A 88 15.03 5.35 -5.43
C GLN A 88 15.98 5.58 -6.62
N HIS A 89 15.45 5.64 -7.83
CA HIS A 89 16.24 5.90 -9.03
C HIS A 89 16.88 7.30 -9.03
N ILE A 90 16.14 8.31 -8.57
CA ILE A 90 16.67 9.68 -8.40
C ILE A 90 17.86 9.69 -7.43
N ILE A 91 17.77 8.94 -6.33
CA ILE A 91 18.84 8.89 -5.32
C ILE A 91 20.07 8.18 -5.88
N ILE A 92 19.90 7.06 -6.59
CA ILE A 92 21.01 6.35 -7.24
C ILE A 92 21.72 7.26 -8.26
N MET A 93 20.97 8.08 -9.00
CA MET A 93 21.57 9.07 -9.92
C MET A 93 22.32 10.19 -9.17
N ALA A 94 21.80 10.64 -8.03
CA ALA A 94 22.47 11.63 -7.18
C ALA A 94 23.77 11.08 -6.57
N GLU A 95 23.78 9.82 -6.13
CA GLU A 95 24.99 9.14 -5.61
C GLU A 95 26.10 9.03 -6.65
N HIS A 96 25.74 8.75 -7.91
CA HIS A 96 26.68 8.75 -9.02
C HIS A 96 27.08 10.17 -9.50
N LYS A 97 26.68 11.21 -8.77
CA LYS A 97 26.95 12.64 -9.09
C LYS A 97 26.43 13.06 -10.47
N LEU A 98 25.37 12.41 -10.94
CA LEU A 98 24.70 12.74 -12.21
C LEU A 98 23.63 13.84 -12.03
N LEU A 99 23.28 14.16 -10.79
CA LEU A 99 22.27 15.16 -10.42
C LEU A 99 22.82 16.06 -9.32
N ASP A 100 22.60 17.37 -9.47
CA ASP A 100 22.81 18.32 -8.38
C ASP A 100 21.52 18.49 -7.54
N ALA A 101 21.60 19.17 -6.39
CA ALA A 101 20.48 19.39 -5.48
C ALA A 101 19.25 20.02 -6.20
N GLN A 102 19.48 20.94 -7.14
CA GLN A 102 18.41 21.56 -7.92
C GLN A 102 17.73 20.58 -8.89
N ASP A 103 18.50 19.67 -9.50
CA ASP A 103 17.95 18.66 -10.39
C ASP A 103 17.15 17.61 -9.63
N VAL A 104 17.61 17.23 -8.43
CA VAL A 104 16.87 16.37 -7.50
C VAL A 104 15.54 17.02 -7.13
N GLU A 105 15.53 18.30 -6.77
CA GLU A 105 14.29 19.05 -6.44
C GLU A 105 13.31 19.03 -7.62
N LYS A 106 13.81 19.32 -8.82
CA LYS A 106 13.02 19.31 -10.05
C LYS A 106 12.44 17.93 -10.34
N ARG A 107 13.22 16.86 -10.19
CA ARG A 107 12.76 15.48 -10.41
C ARG A 107 11.73 15.07 -9.37
N PHE A 108 11.95 15.37 -8.08
CA PHE A 108 10.95 15.11 -7.03
C PHE A 108 9.62 15.83 -7.29
N SER A 109 9.64 17.05 -7.84
CA SER A 109 8.40 17.76 -8.22
C SER A 109 7.63 17.09 -9.38
N GLN A 110 8.33 16.30 -10.20
CA GLN A 110 7.76 15.61 -11.36
C GLN A 110 7.25 14.20 -11.01
N VAL A 111 7.66 13.63 -9.87
CA VAL A 111 7.20 12.32 -9.42
C VAL A 111 5.68 12.36 -9.20
N LYS A 112 4.96 11.60 -10.03
CA LYS A 112 3.51 11.47 -9.94
C LYS A 112 3.12 10.00 -9.79
N PRO A 113 2.13 9.70 -8.94
CA PRO A 113 1.65 8.33 -8.80
C PRO A 113 1.02 7.86 -10.11
N LEU A 114 1.53 6.75 -10.66
CA LEU A 114 0.92 6.08 -11.79
C LEU A 114 -0.42 5.50 -11.37
N ARG A 115 -1.48 5.75 -12.14
CA ARG A 115 -2.84 5.25 -11.88
C ARG A 115 -3.35 4.54 -13.12
N TYR A 116 -3.74 3.27 -12.96
CA TYR A 116 -4.36 2.49 -14.02
C TYR A 116 -5.85 2.86 -14.17
N PRO A 117 -6.40 2.75 -15.40
CA PRO A 117 -7.82 2.97 -15.61
C PRO A 117 -8.65 1.92 -14.86
N ARG A 118 -9.79 2.33 -14.32
CA ARG A 118 -10.60 1.54 -13.39
C ARG A 118 -11.09 0.22 -13.98
N TRP A 119 -11.52 0.23 -15.24
CA TRP A 119 -11.99 -0.96 -15.95
C TRP A 119 -10.89 -2.02 -16.06
N LEU A 120 -9.64 -1.60 -16.28
CA LEU A 120 -8.49 -2.50 -16.36
C LEU A 120 -8.19 -3.11 -15.00
N VAL A 121 -8.24 -2.31 -13.93
CA VAL A 121 -8.02 -2.81 -12.55
C VAL A 121 -9.08 -3.84 -12.18
N VAL A 122 -10.36 -3.56 -12.48
CA VAL A 122 -11.47 -4.50 -12.22
C VAL A 122 -11.25 -5.81 -12.97
N LEU A 123 -10.93 -5.73 -14.27
CA LEU A 123 -10.69 -6.91 -15.10
C LEU A 123 -9.51 -7.75 -14.61
N MET A 124 -8.37 -7.12 -14.30
CA MET A 124 -7.16 -7.81 -13.85
C MET A 124 -7.33 -8.44 -12.47
N VAL A 125 -8.03 -7.77 -11.54
CA VAL A 125 -8.33 -8.34 -10.21
C VAL A 125 -9.29 -9.51 -10.33
N GLY A 126 -10.34 -9.39 -11.14
CA GLY A 126 -11.27 -10.49 -11.42
C GLY A 126 -10.54 -11.71 -11.99
N LEU A 127 -9.67 -11.51 -12.98
CA LEU A 127 -8.87 -12.57 -13.59
C LEU A 127 -7.91 -13.21 -12.58
N SER A 128 -7.25 -12.40 -11.74
CA SER A 128 -6.35 -12.90 -10.69
C SER A 128 -7.08 -13.80 -9.70
N CYS A 129 -8.26 -13.40 -9.22
CA CYS A 129 -9.06 -14.20 -8.30
C CYS A 129 -9.57 -15.50 -8.97
N ALA A 130 -9.97 -15.44 -10.24
CA ALA A 130 -10.38 -16.61 -11.01
C ALA A 130 -9.24 -17.63 -11.19
N CYS A 131 -8.04 -17.16 -11.54
CA CYS A 131 -6.84 -18.00 -11.62
C CYS A 131 -6.51 -18.64 -10.26
N PHE A 132 -6.62 -17.87 -9.16
CA PHE A 132 -6.42 -18.42 -7.82
C PHE A 132 -7.44 -19.51 -7.47
N CYS A 133 -8.71 -19.34 -7.84
CA CYS A 133 -9.73 -20.37 -7.67
C CYS A 133 -9.37 -21.65 -8.43
N GLN A 134 -8.94 -21.52 -9.69
CA GLN A 134 -8.52 -22.65 -10.53
C GLN A 134 -7.30 -23.39 -9.93
N LEU A 135 -6.30 -22.66 -9.42
CA LEU A 135 -5.12 -23.23 -8.76
C LEU A 135 -5.49 -24.02 -7.49
N ASN A 136 -6.51 -23.58 -6.77
CA ASN A 136 -7.03 -24.28 -5.59
C ASN A 136 -8.06 -25.38 -5.93
N LYS A 137 -8.04 -25.87 -7.18
CA LYS A 137 -8.93 -26.95 -7.67
C LYS A 137 -10.42 -26.60 -7.60
N GLY A 138 -10.79 -25.31 -7.71
CA GLY A 138 -12.18 -24.84 -7.70
C GLY A 138 -12.97 -25.12 -8.99
N GLY A 139 -12.31 -25.62 -10.04
CA GLY A 139 -12.91 -25.89 -11.34
C GLY A 139 -13.14 -24.64 -12.18
N TRP A 140 -13.34 -24.85 -13.49
CA TRP A 140 -13.56 -23.76 -14.45
C TRP A 140 -14.82 -22.96 -14.16
N ASP A 141 -15.88 -23.66 -13.76
CA ASP A 141 -17.15 -23.08 -13.32
C ASP A 141 -16.93 -22.15 -12.11
N GLY A 142 -16.09 -22.54 -11.14
CA GLY A 142 -15.79 -21.76 -9.95
C GLY A 142 -14.93 -20.54 -10.26
N ALA A 143 -14.02 -20.68 -11.23
CA ALA A 143 -13.23 -19.57 -11.75
C ALA A 143 -14.11 -18.50 -12.41
N VAL A 144 -15.13 -18.89 -13.19
CA VAL A 144 -16.10 -17.96 -13.81
C VAL A 144 -16.92 -17.24 -12.74
N VAL A 145 -17.44 -17.97 -11.75
CA VAL A 145 -18.18 -17.36 -10.62
C VAL A 145 -17.30 -16.35 -9.88
N THR A 146 -16.06 -16.75 -9.56
CA THR A 146 -15.08 -15.90 -8.87
C THR A 146 -14.74 -14.66 -9.68
N PHE A 147 -14.58 -14.79 -11.00
CA PHE A 147 -14.31 -13.67 -11.90
C PHE A 147 -15.39 -12.60 -11.80
N PHE A 148 -16.67 -12.98 -11.91
CA PHE A 148 -17.78 -12.03 -11.84
C PHE A 148 -17.93 -11.44 -10.43
N ALA A 149 -17.87 -12.27 -9.39
CA ALA A 149 -17.98 -11.83 -8.01
C ALA A 149 -16.90 -10.81 -7.63
N SER A 150 -15.62 -11.12 -7.91
CA SER A 150 -14.50 -10.22 -7.62
C SER A 150 -14.51 -8.97 -8.50
N SER A 151 -14.96 -9.06 -9.76
CA SER A 151 -15.06 -7.89 -10.64
C SER A 151 -16.10 -6.90 -10.13
N VAL A 152 -17.30 -7.38 -9.77
CA VAL A 152 -18.38 -6.54 -9.21
C VAL A 152 -17.93 -5.95 -7.86
N ALA A 153 -17.34 -6.77 -6.99
CA ALA A 153 -16.82 -6.30 -5.72
C ALA A 153 -15.74 -5.22 -5.90
N MET A 154 -14.79 -5.41 -6.83
CA MET A 154 -13.75 -4.43 -7.10
C MET A 154 -14.31 -3.12 -7.67
N TYR A 155 -15.34 -3.19 -8.51
CA TYR A 155 -16.06 -2.01 -9.00
C TYR A 155 -16.72 -1.23 -7.86
N VAL A 156 -17.40 -1.91 -6.94
CA VAL A 156 -17.99 -1.31 -5.73
C VAL A 156 -16.90 -0.67 -4.89
N ARG A 157 -15.80 -1.38 -4.62
CA ARG A 157 -14.66 -0.88 -3.84
C ARG A 157 -14.09 0.42 -4.40
N LEU A 158 -13.90 0.49 -5.71
CA LEU A 158 -13.39 1.68 -6.40
C LEU A 158 -14.37 2.85 -6.33
N THR A 159 -15.67 2.57 -6.37
CA THR A 159 -16.72 3.58 -6.30
C THR A 159 -16.85 4.15 -4.89
N LEU A 160 -16.78 3.30 -3.86
CA LEU A 160 -16.79 3.74 -2.46
C LEU A 160 -15.51 4.50 -2.09
N ALA A 161 -14.36 4.11 -2.63
CA ALA A 161 -13.10 4.82 -2.41
C ALA A 161 -13.14 6.26 -2.96
N GLN A 162 -13.84 6.51 -4.07
CA GLN A 162 -14.02 7.86 -4.61
C GLN A 162 -14.89 8.75 -3.73
N ARG A 163 -15.80 8.16 -2.97
CA ARG A 163 -16.67 8.87 -2.03
C ARG A 163 -15.96 9.21 -0.70
N HIS A 164 -14.65 8.95 -0.61
CA HIS A 164 -13.83 9.19 0.59
C HIS A 164 -14.38 8.50 1.85
N LEU A 165 -15.05 7.35 1.70
CA LEU A 165 -15.51 6.56 2.84
C LEU A 165 -14.35 5.95 3.60
N HIS A 166 -14.55 5.74 4.91
CA HIS A 166 -13.54 5.12 5.77
C HIS A 166 -13.14 3.73 5.24
N PRO A 167 -11.83 3.39 5.18
CA PRO A 167 -11.35 2.14 4.58
C PRO A 167 -12.03 0.87 5.14
N GLN A 168 -12.33 0.83 6.43
CA GLN A 168 -13.01 -0.32 7.05
C GLN A 168 -14.42 -0.54 6.50
N ILE A 169 -15.19 0.54 6.30
CA ILE A 169 -16.54 0.46 5.73
C ILE A 169 -16.45 -0.02 4.28
N ASN A 170 -15.47 0.49 3.53
CA ASN A 170 -15.24 0.06 2.16
C ASN A 170 -14.90 -1.44 2.08
N PHE A 171 -14.03 -1.94 2.96
CA PHE A 171 -13.67 -3.36 3.00
C PHE A 171 -14.86 -4.23 3.40
N CYS A 172 -15.63 -3.84 4.41
CA CYS A 172 -16.83 -4.55 4.83
C CYS A 172 -17.87 -4.64 3.71
N ALA A 173 -18.22 -3.50 3.08
CA ALA A 173 -19.19 -3.47 1.99
C ALA A 173 -18.72 -4.25 0.76
N THR A 174 -17.43 -4.17 0.43
CA THR A 174 -16.85 -4.94 -0.68
C THR A 174 -16.91 -6.45 -0.41
N ALA A 175 -16.59 -6.88 0.82
CA ALA A 175 -16.65 -8.28 1.22
C ALA A 175 -18.09 -8.80 1.15
N PHE A 176 -19.04 -8.02 1.65
CA PHE A 176 -20.46 -8.33 1.60
C PHE A 176 -20.94 -8.55 0.15
N VAL A 177 -20.56 -7.65 -0.77
CA VAL A 177 -20.91 -7.77 -2.20
C VAL A 177 -20.25 -8.99 -2.84
N ALA A 178 -18.94 -9.22 -2.60
CA ALA A 178 -18.23 -10.38 -3.14
C ALA A 178 -18.89 -11.70 -2.72
N THR A 179 -19.18 -11.85 -1.42
CA THR A 179 -19.81 -13.05 -0.85
C THR A 179 -21.26 -13.19 -1.32
N THR A 180 -22.01 -12.10 -1.46
CA THR A 180 -23.40 -12.13 -1.95
C THR A 180 -23.45 -12.57 -3.42
N VAL A 181 -22.61 -11.99 -4.29
CA VAL A 181 -22.60 -12.32 -5.71
C VAL A 181 -22.12 -13.75 -5.95
N SER A 182 -21.03 -14.16 -5.29
CA SER A 182 -20.55 -15.54 -5.39
C SER A 182 -21.57 -16.54 -4.83
N GLY A 183 -22.17 -16.24 -3.67
CA GLY A 183 -23.19 -17.08 -3.05
C GLY A 183 -24.45 -17.26 -3.90
N LEU A 184 -24.98 -16.18 -4.48
CA LEU A 184 -26.15 -16.23 -5.37
C LEU A 184 -25.85 -16.96 -6.70
N LEU A 185 -24.63 -16.85 -7.24
CA LEU A 185 -24.26 -17.59 -8.45
C LEU A 185 -24.15 -19.09 -8.18
N LEU A 186 -23.71 -19.50 -6.99
CA LEU A 186 -23.57 -20.90 -6.61
C LEU A 186 -24.91 -21.60 -6.33
N THR A 187 -26.00 -20.85 -6.08
CA THR A 187 -27.34 -21.45 -5.95
C THR A 187 -27.96 -21.83 -7.28
N LEU A 188 -27.39 -21.37 -8.41
CA LEU A 188 -27.83 -21.80 -9.74
C LEU A 188 -27.39 -23.25 -9.99
N PRO A 189 -28.27 -24.11 -10.54
CA PRO A 189 -27.99 -25.53 -10.75
C PRO A 189 -26.81 -25.80 -11.70
N LEU A 190 -26.45 -24.82 -12.54
CA LEU A 190 -25.27 -24.85 -13.43
C LEU A 190 -23.94 -24.79 -12.66
N PHE A 191 -23.92 -24.20 -11.46
CA PHE A 191 -22.71 -23.96 -10.66
C PHE A 191 -22.76 -24.67 -9.28
N ALA A 192 -23.79 -25.49 -9.02
CA ALA A 192 -24.01 -26.11 -7.71
C ALA A 192 -22.90 -27.10 -7.29
N HIS A 193 -22.15 -27.66 -8.25
CA HIS A 193 -21.00 -28.53 -7.97
C HIS A 193 -19.70 -27.78 -7.67
N THR A 194 -19.69 -26.44 -7.80
CA THR A 194 -18.47 -25.68 -7.56
C THR A 194 -18.18 -25.40 -6.10
N ALA A 195 -16.90 -25.54 -5.79
CA ALA A 195 -16.36 -25.63 -4.45
C ALA A 195 -16.52 -24.32 -3.66
N THR A 196 -16.67 -24.47 -2.33
CA THR A 196 -16.52 -23.42 -1.30
C THR A 196 -15.27 -22.53 -1.51
N VAL A 197 -14.27 -23.08 -2.20
CA VAL A 197 -13.08 -22.39 -2.70
C VAL A 197 -13.39 -21.15 -3.54
N ALA A 198 -14.45 -21.15 -4.36
CA ALA A 198 -14.85 -19.99 -5.17
C ALA A 198 -15.29 -18.79 -4.30
N MET A 199 -16.06 -19.05 -3.25
CA MET A 199 -16.46 -18.01 -2.29
C MET A 199 -15.23 -17.42 -1.59
N ALA A 200 -14.33 -18.27 -1.09
CA ALA A 200 -13.10 -17.82 -0.44
C ALA A 200 -12.18 -17.03 -1.39
N ALA A 201 -12.01 -17.51 -2.63
CA ALA A 201 -11.20 -16.85 -3.65
C ALA A 201 -11.76 -15.47 -4.04
N SER A 202 -13.08 -15.29 -4.00
CA SER A 202 -13.73 -14.04 -4.37
C SER A 202 -13.42 -12.87 -3.43
N VAL A 203 -13.16 -13.17 -2.15
CA VAL A 203 -12.88 -12.20 -1.07
C VAL A 203 -11.37 -11.91 -0.94
N LEU A 204 -10.51 -12.72 -1.55
CA LEU A 204 -9.04 -12.64 -1.44
C LEU A 204 -8.47 -11.25 -1.76
N LEU A 205 -9.11 -10.49 -2.65
CA LEU A 205 -8.72 -9.11 -3.02
C LEU A 205 -8.69 -8.12 -1.85
N LEU A 206 -9.33 -8.47 -0.72
CA LEU A 206 -9.42 -7.66 0.49
C LEU A 206 -8.38 -8.02 1.54
N VAL A 207 -7.62 -9.10 1.35
CA VAL A 207 -6.54 -9.43 2.29
C VAL A 207 -5.49 -8.32 2.23
N PRO A 208 -5.17 -7.65 3.36
CA PRO A 208 -4.18 -6.57 3.41
C PRO A 208 -2.75 -7.14 3.38
N GLY A 209 -2.42 -7.89 2.33
CA GLY A 209 -1.15 -8.62 2.20
C GLY A 209 0.06 -7.69 2.23
N PHE A 210 -0.01 -6.55 1.53
CA PHE A 210 1.09 -5.58 1.50
C PHE A 210 1.39 -4.96 2.88
N PRO A 211 0.40 -4.42 3.62
CA PRO A 211 0.60 -4.02 5.02
C PRO A 211 1.14 -5.13 5.93
N LEU A 212 0.66 -6.38 5.78
CA LEU A 212 1.12 -7.52 6.58
C LEU A 212 2.60 -7.85 6.34
N ILE A 213 3.01 -7.95 5.07
CA ILE A 213 4.40 -8.22 4.70
C ILE A 213 5.32 -7.12 5.25
N ASN A 214 4.94 -5.85 5.06
CA ASN A 214 5.72 -4.73 5.55
C ASN A 214 5.76 -4.67 7.09
N ALA A 215 4.67 -5.00 7.78
CA ALA A 215 4.65 -5.03 9.25
C ALA A 215 5.66 -6.04 9.79
N VAL A 216 5.69 -7.24 9.21
CA VAL A 216 6.64 -8.29 9.58
C VAL A 216 8.07 -7.87 9.26
N ALA A 217 8.31 -7.35 8.05
CA ALA A 217 9.63 -6.90 7.63
C ALA A 217 10.17 -5.76 8.53
N ASP A 218 9.32 -4.79 8.87
CA ASP A 218 9.66 -3.70 9.78
C ASP A 218 10.03 -4.22 11.18
N MET A 219 9.28 -5.18 11.72
CA MET A 219 9.60 -5.80 13.01
C MET A 219 10.96 -6.52 12.99
N PHE A 220 11.26 -7.26 11.91
CA PHE A 220 12.55 -7.94 11.76
C PHE A 220 13.72 -6.98 11.60
N LYS A 221 13.51 -5.83 10.95
CA LYS A 221 14.53 -4.79 10.73
C LYS A 221 14.63 -3.80 11.90
N GLY A 222 14.09 -4.13 13.08
CA GLY A 222 14.19 -3.30 14.29
C GLY A 222 13.19 -2.14 14.40
N HIS A 223 12.32 -1.95 13.41
CA HIS A 223 11.27 -0.92 13.39
C HIS A 223 9.96 -1.40 14.04
N ILE A 224 10.07 -1.98 15.24
CA ILE A 224 8.99 -2.73 15.90
C ILE A 224 7.72 -1.89 16.09
N ASN A 225 7.84 -0.66 16.57
CA ASN A 225 6.67 0.19 16.85
C ASN A 225 5.87 0.50 15.57
N THR A 226 6.55 0.78 14.45
CA THR A 226 5.90 0.99 13.15
C THR A 226 5.30 -0.29 12.59
N GLY A 227 5.98 -1.43 12.78
CA GLY A 227 5.49 -2.75 12.37
C GLY A 227 4.22 -3.14 13.12
N LEU A 228 4.18 -2.96 14.45
CA LEU A 228 2.98 -3.18 15.27
C LEU A 228 1.81 -2.30 14.85
N ALA A 229 2.07 -1.02 14.53
CA ALA A 229 1.03 -0.12 14.03
C ALA A 229 0.45 -0.61 12.68
N ARG A 230 1.31 -1.00 11.73
CA ARG A 230 0.87 -1.57 10.44
C ARG A 230 0.10 -2.88 10.62
N TRP A 231 0.55 -3.74 11.53
CA TRP A 231 -0.11 -5.00 11.88
C TRP A 231 -1.52 -4.75 12.44
N ALA A 232 -1.68 -3.80 13.37
CA ALA A 232 -2.96 -3.45 13.96
C ALA A 232 -3.95 -2.89 12.92
N ILE A 233 -3.47 -2.09 11.96
CA ILE A 233 -4.31 -1.60 10.85
C ILE A 233 -4.73 -2.77 9.96
N ALA A 234 -3.80 -3.66 9.61
CA ALA A 234 -4.09 -4.83 8.78
C ALA A 234 -5.10 -5.77 9.45
N SER A 235 -4.95 -6.05 10.75
CA SER A 235 -5.89 -6.90 11.48
C SER A 235 -7.30 -6.28 11.54
N LEU A 236 -7.40 -4.96 11.69
CA LEU A 236 -8.66 -4.24 11.70
C LEU A 236 -9.38 -4.25 10.33
N LEU A 237 -8.62 -4.16 9.23
CA LEU A 237 -9.15 -4.34 7.88
C LEU A 237 -9.63 -5.78 7.63
N THR A 238 -8.88 -6.77 8.12
CA THR A 238 -9.28 -8.18 8.04
C THR A 238 -10.55 -8.44 8.85
N LEU A 239 -10.65 -7.89 10.07
CA LEU A 239 -11.85 -7.99 10.89
C LEU A 239 -13.07 -7.38 10.19
N ALA A 240 -12.93 -6.20 9.59
CA ALA A 240 -13.99 -5.57 8.80
C ALA A 240 -14.43 -6.43 7.61
N THR A 241 -13.47 -7.10 6.95
CA THR A 241 -13.74 -8.05 5.86
C THR A 241 -14.52 -9.25 6.37
N CYS A 242 -14.10 -9.87 7.48
CA CYS A 242 -14.80 -10.99 8.11
C CYS A 242 -16.25 -10.64 8.49
N ILE A 243 -16.47 -9.45 9.05
CA ILE A 243 -17.83 -8.97 9.38
C ILE A 243 -18.70 -8.91 8.12
N GLY A 244 -18.18 -8.37 7.01
CA GLY A 244 -18.91 -8.30 5.75
C GLY A 244 -19.23 -9.68 5.16
N VAL A 245 -18.30 -10.62 5.24
CA VAL A 245 -18.52 -12.03 4.82
C VAL A 245 -19.61 -12.69 5.66
N VAL A 246 -19.51 -12.63 6.98
CA VAL A 246 -20.47 -13.26 7.90
C VAL A 246 -21.86 -12.66 7.72
N MET A 247 -21.95 -11.33 7.56
CA MET A 247 -23.22 -10.64 7.33
C MET A 247 -23.91 -11.08 6.02
N ALA A 248 -23.14 -11.30 4.95
CA ALA A 248 -23.69 -11.84 3.71
C ALA A 248 -24.15 -13.29 3.90
N MET A 249 -23.34 -14.12 4.56
CA MET A 249 -23.69 -15.53 4.78
C MET A 249 -24.96 -15.70 5.61
N THR A 250 -25.14 -14.92 6.68
CA THR A 250 -26.32 -14.99 7.54
C THR A 250 -27.57 -14.50 6.83
N LEU A 251 -27.47 -13.44 6.01
CA LEU A 251 -28.60 -12.89 5.26
C LEU A 251 -29.12 -13.87 4.19
N TRP A 252 -28.21 -14.55 3.48
CA TRP A 252 -28.55 -15.44 2.37
C TRP A 252 -28.65 -16.92 2.78
N GLY A 253 -28.40 -17.26 4.04
CA GLY A 253 -28.43 -18.65 4.53
C GLY A 253 -27.34 -19.55 3.93
N LEU A 254 -26.24 -18.97 3.46
CA LEU A 254 -25.15 -19.69 2.79
C LEU A 254 -24.31 -20.43 3.85
N ARG A 255 -24.53 -21.74 4.01
CA ARG A 255 -23.79 -22.60 4.97
C ARG A 255 -22.38 -23.00 4.51
N GLY A 256 -21.93 -22.60 3.32
CA GLY A 256 -20.73 -23.14 2.64
C GLY A 256 -19.35 -22.78 3.21
N TRP A 257 -19.23 -22.32 4.46
CA TRP A 257 -17.94 -21.96 5.09
C TRP A 257 -17.66 -22.70 6.41
N VAL A 258 -18.58 -23.55 6.87
CA VAL A 258 -18.44 -24.39 8.06
C VAL A 258 -18.45 -25.85 7.67
#